data_AF-A0AAU6ZUD1-F1
#
_entry.id   AF-A0AAU6ZUD1-F1
#
_cell.length_a   1.000
_cell.length_b   1.000
_cell.length_c   1.000
_cell.angle_alpha   90.00
_cell.angle_beta   90.00
_cell.angle_gamma   90.00
#
_symmetry.space_group_name_H-M   'P 1'
#
loop_
_entity.id
_entity.type
_entity.pdbx_description
1 polymer ?
#
loop_
_entity_poly.entity_id
_entity_poly.type
_entity_poly.pdbx_seq_one_letter_code
_entity_poly.pdbx_strand_id
1 'polypeptide(L)'
;MASSLRLVENVRGDADGGGAVRRSRRGYLDFVVDGAPLGDKFASVLGGANMPADYVPVLVLDWPIGFPADDYGRLVGELSAPLPDDRVPLYICAECGDLGCGGVTAVIERTADTVVWRDFGYQNDYEPFDSDDVLPCVGPIMFDQHAYLSALSGFKDRWPTADRLRE
;
A
#
# COMPACT_ATOMS: atom_id res chain seq x y z
N MET A 1 6.98 -21.35 -4.96
CA MET A 1 5.53 -21.34 -5.21
C MET A 1 5.10 -19.89 -5.25
N ALA A 2 4.26 -19.50 -6.22
CA ALA A 2 3.75 -18.14 -6.28
C ALA A 2 2.66 -17.95 -5.22
N SER A 3 2.73 -16.85 -4.49
CA SER A 3 1.70 -16.38 -3.58
C SER A 3 0.50 -15.84 -4.37
N SER A 4 -0.66 -15.91 -3.75
CA SER A 4 -1.90 -15.33 -4.24
C SER A 4 -2.09 -13.93 -3.67
N LEU A 5 -2.47 -12.96 -4.53
CA LEU A 5 -2.86 -11.62 -4.10
C LEU A 5 -4.36 -11.46 -4.32
N ARG A 6 -5.06 -10.91 -3.32
CA ARG A 6 -6.43 -10.42 -3.46
C ARG A 6 -6.55 -9.03 -2.87
N LEU A 7 -7.39 -8.21 -3.50
CA LEU A 7 -7.81 -6.92 -2.97
C LEU A 7 -9.13 -7.09 -2.23
N VAL A 8 -9.17 -6.75 -0.95
CA VAL A 8 -10.39 -6.82 -0.12
C VAL A 8 -10.75 -5.42 0.34
N GLU A 9 -11.99 -5.01 0.07
CA GLU A 9 -12.48 -3.71 0.51
C GLU A 9 -12.59 -3.68 2.04
N ASN A 10 -12.03 -2.64 2.63
CA ASN A 10 -12.07 -2.40 4.05
C ASN A 10 -12.24 -0.89 4.33
N VAL A 11 -12.64 -0.56 5.56
CA VAL A 11 -12.90 0.81 5.97
C VAL A 11 -12.22 1.07 7.31
N ARG A 12 -11.33 2.07 7.35
CA ARG A 12 -10.91 2.69 8.60
C ARG A 12 -12.05 3.62 9.01
N GLY A 13 -12.73 3.29 10.11
CA GLY A 13 -13.84 4.08 10.64
C GLY A 13 -13.38 5.39 11.29
N ASP A 14 -14.33 6.32 11.45
CA ASP A 14 -14.10 7.53 12.23
C ASP A 14 -13.85 7.18 13.70
N ALA A 15 -13.06 8.01 14.39
CA ALA A 15 -13.07 8.05 15.84
C ALA A 15 -13.18 9.49 16.30
N ASP A 16 -14.38 9.85 16.76
CA ASP A 16 -14.63 11.05 17.55
C ASP A 16 -14.45 10.70 19.04
N GLY A 17 -13.26 10.26 19.42
CA GLY A 17 -12.92 10.12 20.84
C GLY A 17 -12.77 11.52 21.41
N GLY A 18 -13.61 11.94 22.37
CA GLY A 18 -13.66 13.28 22.97
C GLY A 18 -12.41 13.70 23.75
N GLY A 19 -11.26 13.70 23.08
CA GLY A 19 -9.93 13.94 23.60
C GLY A 19 -8.87 13.70 22.50
N ALA A 20 -8.64 14.72 21.67
CA ALA A 20 -7.41 15.05 20.95
C ALA A 20 -7.03 14.41 19.58
N VAL A 21 -7.69 13.39 19.02
CA VAL A 21 -7.37 12.98 17.62
C VAL A 21 -8.62 12.68 16.81
N ARG A 22 -8.91 13.53 15.82
CA ARG A 22 -9.95 13.32 14.80
C ARG A 22 -9.39 12.35 13.76
N ARG A 23 -10.04 11.20 13.58
CA ARG A 23 -9.68 10.23 12.52
C ARG A 23 -10.69 10.31 11.39
N SER A 24 -10.20 10.50 10.17
CA SER A 24 -11.06 10.54 8.98
C SER A 24 -11.42 9.12 8.52
N ARG A 25 -12.68 8.88 8.20
CA ARG A 25 -13.09 7.68 7.47
C ARG A 25 -12.29 7.55 6.17
N ARG A 26 -11.74 6.35 5.92
CA ARG A 26 -11.08 5.98 4.67
C ARG A 26 -11.55 4.60 4.21
N GLY A 27 -12.12 4.53 3.03
CA GLY A 27 -12.35 3.27 2.31
C GLY A 27 -11.13 2.91 1.47
N TYR A 28 -10.67 1.67 1.52
CA TYR A 28 -9.48 1.23 0.78
C TYR A 28 -9.57 -0.23 0.40
N LEU A 29 -8.69 -0.66 -0.52
CA LEU A 29 -8.50 -2.05 -0.86
C LEU A 29 -7.23 -2.59 -0.17
N ASP A 30 -7.42 -3.51 0.76
CA ASP A 30 -6.32 -4.16 1.49
C ASP A 30 -5.69 -5.30 0.70
N PHE A 31 -4.37 -5.44 0.86
CA PHE A 31 -3.58 -6.49 0.24
C PHE A 31 -3.70 -7.76 1.08
N VAL A 32 -4.45 -8.73 0.58
CA VAL A 32 -4.54 -10.06 1.19
C VAL A 32 -3.64 -11.01 0.44
N VAL A 33 -2.54 -11.41 1.08
CA VAL A 33 -1.55 -12.34 0.53
C VAL A 33 -1.76 -13.71 1.17
N ASP A 34 -1.97 -14.73 0.34
CA ASP A 34 -2.19 -16.12 0.79
C ASP A 34 -3.31 -16.26 1.84
N GLY A 35 -4.32 -15.39 1.76
CA GLY A 35 -5.47 -15.37 2.66
C GLY A 35 -5.28 -14.56 3.94
N ALA A 36 -4.10 -14.00 4.19
CA ALA A 36 -3.83 -13.15 5.34
C ALA A 36 -3.68 -11.66 4.91
N PRO A 37 -4.28 -10.70 5.65
CA PRO A 37 -4.00 -9.29 5.43
C PRO A 37 -2.52 -8.99 5.63
N LEU A 38 -1.90 -8.36 4.64
CA LEU A 38 -0.48 -8.02 4.72
C LEU A 38 -0.21 -6.98 5.82
N GLY A 39 -1.19 -6.13 6.12
CA GLY A 39 -1.17 -5.19 7.25
C GLY A 39 -0.96 -5.90 8.60
N ASP A 40 -1.62 -7.03 8.85
CA ASP A 40 -1.45 -7.79 10.11
C ASP A 40 0.00 -8.28 10.28
N LYS A 41 0.64 -8.65 9.17
CA LYS A 41 2.05 -9.07 9.17
C LYS A 41 2.96 -7.93 9.62
N PHE A 42 2.77 -6.74 9.05
CA PHE A 42 3.54 -5.56 9.45
C PHE A 42 3.25 -5.14 10.90
N ALA A 43 1.98 -5.17 11.33
CA ALA A 43 1.61 -4.84 12.70
C ALA A 43 2.30 -5.77 13.72
N SER A 44 2.45 -7.06 13.38
CA SER A 44 3.14 -8.03 14.23
C SER A 44 4.66 -7.80 14.33
N VAL A 45 5.28 -7.23 13.29
CA VAL A 45 6.74 -7.07 13.18
C VAL A 45 7.18 -5.72 13.70
N LEU A 46 6.50 -4.64 13.31
CA LEU A 46 6.82 -3.27 13.71
C LEU A 46 6.37 -2.95 15.14
N GLY A 47 5.44 -3.74 15.68
CA GLY A 47 4.78 -3.45 16.95
C GLY A 47 3.92 -2.19 16.86
N GLY A 48 2.99 -2.02 17.81
CA GLY A 48 2.03 -0.90 17.82
C GLY A 48 2.64 0.51 17.93
N ALA A 49 3.96 0.63 18.06
CA ALA A 49 4.67 1.91 18.10
C ALA A 49 5.05 2.42 16.69
N ASN A 50 5.31 1.52 15.72
CA ASN A 50 5.84 1.88 14.39
C ASN A 50 4.88 1.55 13.24
N MET A 51 3.84 0.75 13.48
CA MET A 51 2.64 0.82 12.66
C MET A 51 1.53 1.46 13.51
N PRO A 52 1.31 2.78 13.39
CA PRO A 52 0.10 3.39 13.91
C PRO A 52 -1.09 2.64 13.32
N ALA A 53 -2.13 2.44 14.11
CA ALA A 53 -3.44 1.94 13.66
C ALA A 53 -4.13 2.85 12.61
N ASP A 54 -3.38 3.76 12.00
CA ASP A 54 -3.76 4.82 11.08
C ASP A 54 -3.05 4.71 9.73
N TYR A 55 -2.27 3.65 9.48
CA TYR A 55 -1.78 3.35 8.13
C TYR A 55 -2.79 2.53 7.34
N VAL A 56 -2.96 2.92 6.08
CA VAL A 56 -3.81 2.25 5.11
C VAL A 56 -2.99 1.91 3.87
N PRO A 57 -3.36 0.87 3.12
CA PRO A 57 -2.81 0.61 1.80
C PRO A 57 -2.93 1.84 0.89
N VAL A 58 -2.01 2.01 -0.04
CA VAL A 58 -2.04 3.12 -1.02
C VAL A 58 -3.28 3.11 -1.94
N LEU A 59 -3.95 1.97 -2.08
CA LEU A 59 -5.18 1.80 -2.88
C LEU A 59 -6.43 2.27 -2.12
N VAL A 60 -6.46 3.55 -1.74
CA VAL A 60 -7.60 4.19 -1.07
C VAL A 60 -8.65 4.63 -2.10
N LEU A 61 -9.92 4.41 -1.79
CA LEU A 61 -11.07 4.64 -2.67
C LEU A 61 -11.69 6.04 -2.52
N ASP A 62 -11.37 6.77 -1.45
CA ASP A 62 -11.93 8.07 -1.12
C ASP A 62 -10.89 9.20 -0.97
N TRP A 63 -9.68 9.03 -1.54
CA TRP A 63 -8.73 10.14 -1.70
C TRP A 63 -9.21 11.20 -2.71
N PRO A 64 -8.68 12.44 -2.66
CA PRO A 64 -8.79 13.39 -3.77
C PRO A 64 -8.38 12.77 -5.10
N ILE A 65 -9.04 13.21 -6.17
CA ILE A 65 -8.78 12.72 -7.53
C ILE A 65 -7.29 12.86 -7.89
N GLY A 66 -6.71 11.78 -8.42
CA GLY A 66 -5.32 11.72 -8.90
C GLY A 66 -4.41 10.88 -8.01
N PHE A 67 -4.58 10.96 -6.68
CA PHE A 67 -3.68 10.29 -5.72
C PHE A 67 -3.57 8.78 -5.97
N PRO A 68 -4.67 8.03 -6.06
CA PRO A 68 -4.60 6.56 -6.15
C PRO A 68 -4.31 6.05 -7.56
N ALA A 69 -4.45 6.90 -8.58
CA ALA A 69 -4.10 6.54 -9.96
C ALA A 69 -2.58 6.38 -10.11
N ASP A 70 -1.81 7.26 -9.47
CA ASP A 70 -0.35 7.19 -9.50
C ASP A 70 0.16 5.97 -8.72
N ASP A 71 -0.42 5.71 -7.54
CA ASP A 71 -0.05 4.53 -6.74
C ASP A 71 -0.42 3.22 -7.42
N TYR A 72 -1.59 3.14 -8.06
CA TYR A 72 -1.93 2.01 -8.93
C TYR A 72 -0.90 1.85 -10.06
N GLY A 73 -0.58 2.94 -10.78
CA GLY A 73 0.39 2.94 -11.88
C GLY A 73 1.77 2.43 -11.44
N ARG A 74 2.22 2.81 -10.25
CA ARG A 74 3.47 2.32 -9.63
C ARG A 74 3.41 0.83 -9.32
N LEU A 75 2.25 0.32 -8.86
CA LEU A 75 2.05 -1.10 -8.53
C LEU A 75 1.96 -1.98 -9.77
N VAL A 76 1.43 -1.50 -10.90
CA VAL A 76 1.39 -2.25 -12.17
C VAL A 76 2.64 -2.04 -13.04
N GLY A 77 3.48 -1.05 -12.70
CA GLY A 77 4.71 -0.74 -13.44
C GLY A 77 4.51 0.19 -14.64
N GLU A 78 3.37 0.89 -14.69
CA GLU A 78 3.10 1.97 -15.65
C GLU A 78 3.82 3.28 -15.26
N LEU A 79 4.11 3.47 -13.97
CA LEU A 79 4.84 4.61 -13.43
C LEU A 79 6.09 4.14 -12.68
N SER A 80 7.13 4.98 -12.68
CA SER A 80 8.37 4.73 -11.94
C SER A 80 8.16 4.84 -10.44
N ALA A 81 9.02 4.15 -9.69
CA ALA A 81 9.10 4.28 -8.24
C ALA A 81 9.33 5.76 -7.85
N PRO A 82 8.62 6.28 -6.84
CA PRO A 82 8.75 7.68 -6.43
C PRO A 82 9.93 7.93 -5.49
N LEU A 83 10.53 6.87 -4.93
CA LEU A 83 11.61 6.94 -3.95
C LEU A 83 12.94 6.50 -4.55
N PRO A 84 14.07 6.91 -3.93
CA PRO A 84 15.36 6.30 -4.21
C PRO A 84 15.30 4.76 -4.08
N ASP A 85 16.27 4.10 -4.70
CA ASP A 85 16.43 2.63 -4.64
C ASP A 85 15.24 1.83 -5.20
N ASP A 86 14.48 2.44 -6.12
CA ASP A 86 13.33 1.84 -6.80
C ASP A 86 12.20 1.37 -5.86
N ARG A 87 12.05 2.05 -4.70
CA ARG A 87 11.06 1.69 -3.69
C ARG A 87 9.69 2.32 -3.96
N VAL A 88 8.66 1.51 -3.72
CA VAL A 88 7.25 1.89 -3.88
C VAL A 88 6.57 1.85 -2.51
N PRO A 89 5.84 2.91 -2.12
CA PRO A 89 4.97 2.88 -0.95
C PRO A 89 3.83 1.86 -1.14
N LEU A 90 3.62 1.01 -0.12
CA LEU A 90 2.53 0.05 -0.05
C LEU A 90 1.49 0.47 0.99
N TYR A 91 1.95 0.98 2.13
CA TYR A 91 1.11 1.53 3.19
C TYR A 91 1.56 2.94 3.52
N ILE A 92 0.61 3.84 3.74
CA ILE A 92 0.83 5.27 4.00
C ILE A 92 -0.12 5.78 5.08
N CYS A 93 0.17 6.98 5.59
CA CYS A 93 -0.71 7.68 6.52
C CYS A 93 -2.11 7.92 5.94
N ALA A 94 -3.16 7.48 6.64
CA ALA A 94 -4.56 7.65 6.22
C ALA A 94 -5.04 9.11 6.20
N GLU A 95 -4.34 10.02 6.90
CA GLU A 95 -4.75 11.42 7.00
C GLU A 95 -4.16 12.29 5.87
N CYS A 96 -2.86 12.16 5.60
CA CYS A 96 -2.17 12.98 4.60
C CYS A 96 -1.70 12.23 3.35
N GLY A 97 -1.58 10.89 3.41
CA GLY A 97 -0.96 10.10 2.34
C GLY A 97 0.54 10.32 2.15
N ASP A 98 1.17 11.13 2.99
CA ASP A 98 2.57 11.53 2.86
C ASP A 98 3.51 10.51 3.54
N LEU A 99 4.56 10.11 2.84
CA LEU A 99 5.57 9.19 3.38
C LEU A 99 6.32 9.80 4.57
N GLY A 100 6.42 11.13 4.67
CA GLY A 100 7.01 11.84 5.80
C GLY A 100 6.28 11.60 7.14
N CYS A 101 5.02 11.13 7.10
CA CYS A 101 4.31 10.66 8.29
C CYS A 101 4.55 9.18 8.61
N GLY A 102 5.42 8.53 7.84
CA GLY A 102 5.72 7.11 7.90
C GLY A 102 4.82 6.28 7.00
N GLY A 103 5.39 5.18 6.53
CA GLY A 103 4.73 4.21 5.68
C GLY A 103 5.57 2.95 5.55
N VAL A 104 5.01 1.96 4.88
CA VAL A 104 5.75 0.74 4.51
C VAL A 104 6.05 0.82 3.02
N THR A 105 7.33 0.68 2.68
CA THR A 105 7.82 0.69 1.30
C THR A 105 8.45 -0.66 0.97
N ALA A 106 8.49 -1.00 -0.31
CA ALA A 106 9.14 -2.22 -0.81
C ALA A 106 9.70 -1.99 -2.22
N VAL A 107 10.66 -2.82 -2.62
CA VAL A 107 11.10 -2.88 -4.01
C VAL A 107 10.17 -3.83 -4.76
N ILE A 108 9.66 -3.40 -5.92
CA ILE A 108 8.81 -4.22 -6.79
C ILE A 108 9.55 -4.57 -8.07
N GLU A 109 10.04 -5.81 -8.13
CA GLU A 109 10.67 -6.36 -9.33
C GLU A 109 9.63 -7.06 -10.19
N ARG A 110 9.76 -6.89 -11.51
CA ARG A 110 8.83 -7.47 -12.47
C ARG A 110 9.61 -8.17 -13.57
N THR A 111 9.17 -9.38 -13.90
CA THR A 111 9.62 -10.12 -15.09
C THR A 111 8.42 -10.38 -16.00
N ALA A 112 8.63 -11.13 -17.08
CA ALA A 112 7.54 -11.53 -17.97
C ALA A 112 6.47 -12.37 -17.25
N ASP A 113 6.88 -13.19 -16.28
CA ASP A 113 6.01 -14.20 -15.66
C ASP A 113 5.75 -13.96 -14.18
N THR A 114 6.56 -13.13 -13.51
CA THR A 114 6.49 -12.96 -12.05
C THR A 114 6.60 -11.50 -11.61
N VAL A 115 5.97 -11.18 -10.49
CA VAL A 115 6.17 -9.93 -9.73
C VAL A 115 6.68 -10.28 -8.35
N VAL A 116 7.78 -9.66 -7.91
CA VAL A 116 8.36 -9.90 -6.59
C VAL A 116 8.35 -8.61 -5.79
N TRP A 117 7.71 -8.65 -4.62
CA TRP A 117 7.84 -7.61 -3.62
C TRP A 117 8.92 -8.05 -2.64
N ARG A 118 10.02 -7.28 -2.56
CA ARG A 118 11.15 -7.57 -1.68
C ARG A 118 11.54 -6.37 -0.84
N ASP A 119 12.40 -6.64 0.15
CA ASP A 119 13.04 -5.63 1.01
C ASP A 119 12.05 -4.66 1.65
N PHE A 120 10.92 -5.20 2.12
CA PHE A 120 9.93 -4.44 2.85
C PHE A 120 10.57 -3.71 4.03
N GLY A 121 10.15 -2.47 4.27
CA GLY A 121 10.72 -1.65 5.32
C GLY A 121 9.79 -0.53 5.73
N TYR A 122 9.92 -0.08 6.97
CA TYR A 122 9.30 1.16 7.41
C TYR A 122 10.16 2.33 6.96
N GLN A 123 9.54 3.37 6.39
CA GLN A 123 10.22 4.56 5.95
C GLN A 123 9.37 5.79 6.26
N ASN A 124 10.00 6.86 6.75
CA ASN A 124 9.34 8.10 7.15
C ASN A 124 10.02 9.36 6.60
N ASP A 125 10.81 9.20 5.57
CA ASP A 125 11.49 10.27 4.84
C ASP A 125 11.62 9.90 3.35
N TYR A 126 12.30 10.75 2.59
CA TYR A 126 12.52 10.58 1.16
C TYR A 126 14.00 10.30 0.82
N GLU A 127 14.80 9.93 1.82
CA GLU A 127 16.22 9.61 1.67
C GLU A 127 16.40 8.16 1.17
N PRO A 128 17.61 7.80 0.68
CA PRO A 128 17.93 6.41 0.36
C PRO A 128 17.66 5.47 1.52
N PHE A 129 17.12 4.28 1.21
CA PHE A 129 16.67 3.35 2.24
C PHE A 129 17.84 2.59 2.84
N ASP A 130 17.90 2.53 4.18
CA ASP A 130 18.93 1.77 4.87
C ASP A 130 18.62 0.26 4.80
N SER A 131 19.56 -0.52 4.28
CA SER A 131 19.43 -1.99 4.23
C SER A 131 19.26 -2.64 5.60
N ASP A 132 19.70 -1.98 6.68
CA ASP A 132 19.53 -2.47 8.05
C ASP A 132 18.07 -2.36 8.53
N ASP A 133 17.25 -1.51 7.91
CA ASP A 133 15.82 -1.33 8.22
C ASP A 133 14.89 -2.29 7.45
N VAL A 134 15.47 -3.19 6.64
CA VAL A 134 14.70 -4.24 5.96
C VAL A 134 14.05 -5.16 7.00
N LEU A 135 12.80 -5.55 6.73
CA LEU A 135 12.01 -6.49 7.51
C LEU A 135 12.05 -7.88 6.86
N PRO A 136 13.08 -8.71 7.15
CA PRO A 136 13.31 -9.99 6.46
C PRO A 136 12.23 -11.04 6.73
N CYS A 137 11.41 -10.86 7.78
CA CYS A 137 10.30 -11.77 8.09
C CYS A 137 9.04 -11.51 7.25
N VAL A 138 8.97 -10.40 6.51
CA VAL A 138 7.82 -10.04 5.68
C VAL A 138 7.93 -10.61 4.27
N GLY A 139 9.09 -10.52 3.65
CA GLY A 139 9.30 -10.92 2.26
C GLY A 139 10.58 -11.72 2.05
N PRO A 140 10.95 -12.03 0.80
CA PRO A 140 10.24 -11.62 -0.43
C PRO A 140 8.91 -12.35 -0.63
N ILE A 141 7.97 -11.70 -1.30
CA ILE A 141 6.69 -12.28 -1.74
C ILE A 141 6.69 -12.30 -3.26
N MET A 142 6.52 -13.48 -3.84
CA MET A 142 6.52 -13.67 -5.29
C MET A 142 5.12 -14.01 -5.78
N PHE A 143 4.65 -13.31 -6.79
CA PHE A 143 3.36 -13.50 -7.42
C PHE A 143 3.53 -13.92 -8.89
N ASP A 144 2.54 -14.64 -9.41
CA ASP A 144 2.37 -14.79 -10.86
C ASP A 144 1.94 -13.43 -11.45
N GLN A 145 2.56 -13.02 -12.55
CA GLN A 145 2.35 -11.69 -13.13
C GLN A 145 0.90 -11.49 -13.60
N HIS A 146 0.31 -12.49 -14.24
CA HIS A 146 -1.05 -12.38 -14.75
C HIS A 146 -2.06 -12.32 -13.60
N ALA A 147 -1.91 -13.19 -12.60
CA ALA A 147 -2.75 -13.19 -11.41
C ALA A 147 -2.63 -11.88 -10.60
N TYR A 148 -1.41 -11.34 -10.48
CA TYR A 148 -1.14 -10.08 -9.80
C TYR A 148 -1.86 -8.90 -10.48
N LEU A 149 -1.70 -8.76 -11.81
CA LEU A 149 -2.36 -7.69 -12.57
C LEU A 149 -3.88 -7.84 -12.55
N SER A 150 -4.39 -9.07 -12.64
CA SER A 150 -5.82 -9.34 -12.53
C SER A 150 -6.38 -9.03 -11.14
N ALA A 151 -5.60 -9.20 -10.07
CA ALA A 151 -6.03 -8.81 -8.73
C ALA A 151 -6.10 -7.27 -8.62
N LEU A 152 -5.10 -6.57 -9.15
CA LEU A 152 -5.04 -5.10 -9.11
C LEU A 152 -6.09 -4.43 -10.00
N SER A 153 -6.52 -5.04 -11.10
CA SER A 153 -7.57 -4.45 -11.96
C SER A 153 -8.89 -4.21 -11.22
N GLY A 154 -9.15 -4.95 -10.14
CA GLY A 154 -10.31 -4.72 -9.27
C GLY A 154 -10.31 -3.32 -8.62
N PHE A 155 -9.14 -2.69 -8.44
CA PHE A 155 -9.06 -1.30 -8.02
C PHE A 155 -9.59 -0.36 -9.11
N LYS A 156 -9.16 -0.54 -10.37
CA LYS A 156 -9.58 0.30 -11.50
C LYS A 156 -11.09 0.27 -11.72
N ASP A 157 -11.73 -0.88 -11.51
CA ASP A 157 -13.18 -1.04 -11.66
C ASP A 157 -13.99 -0.31 -10.57
N ARG A 158 -13.36 -0.04 -9.42
CA ARG A 158 -13.97 0.56 -8.23
C ARG A 158 -13.58 2.02 -8.05
N TRP A 159 -12.39 2.40 -8.50
CA TRP A 159 -11.91 3.75 -8.49
C TRP A 159 -12.73 4.59 -9.49
N PRO A 160 -13.47 5.61 -9.02
CA PRO A 160 -14.22 6.45 -9.93
C PRO A 160 -13.24 7.19 -10.85
N THR A 161 -13.21 6.82 -12.12
CA THR A 161 -12.62 7.66 -13.16
C THR A 161 -13.25 9.04 -13.04
N ALA A 162 -12.47 10.10 -13.23
CA ALA A 162 -12.83 11.51 -13.03
C ALA A 162 -14.10 12.01 -13.78
N ASP A 163 -14.83 11.14 -14.49
CA ASP A 163 -16.09 11.42 -15.18
C ASP A 163 -17.30 11.66 -14.25
N ARG A 164 -17.22 11.37 -12.95
CA ARG A 164 -18.36 11.52 -12.02
C ARG A 164 -18.53 12.91 -11.38
N LEU A 165 -17.75 13.92 -11.77
CA LEU A 165 -17.86 15.31 -11.27
C LEU A 165 -18.14 16.36 -12.36
N ARG A 166 -18.59 15.93 -13.54
CA ARG A 166 -19.01 16.84 -14.63
C ARG A 166 -20.54 16.99 -14.75
N GLU A 167 -21.30 16.58 -13.74
CA GLU A 167 -22.76 16.77 -13.66
C GLU A 167 -23.13 17.74 -12.54
#